data_AF-A0A1Q7CQT1-F1
#
_entry.id   AF-A0A1Q7CQT1-F1
#
_cell.length_a   1.000
_cell.length_b   1.000
_cell.length_c   1.000
_cell.angle_alpha   90.00
_cell.angle_beta   90.00
_cell.angle_gamma   90.00
#
_symmetry.space_group_name_H-M   'P 1'
#
loop_
_entity.id
_entity.type
_entity.pdbx_description
1 polymer ?
#
loop_
_entity_poly.entity_id
_entity_poly.type
_entity_poly.pdbx_seq_one_letter_code
_entity_poly.pdbx_strand_id
1 'polypeptide(L)'
;MSYNPDVGGNGQPAFTNVFVTPSSYDYFLASGKWPDKTMFVLEEYRSTSHGSINQHGSYQDAFLGLDVEVKDQSRFPEKWAYFAFDTTQPSSGALRPAKNGCWTCHDQSAAVEHSFVQFYPELLRVAKEKGTIKPSVHLETK
;
A
#
# COMPACT_ATOMS: atom_id res chain seq x y z
N MET A 1 1.04 -6.11 0.65
CA MET A 1 0.00 -6.09 1.71
C MET A 1 -1.32 -6.05 0.98
N SER A 2 -2.24 -6.93 1.32
CA SER A 2 -3.62 -6.87 0.83
C SER A 2 -4.54 -6.70 2.02
N TYR A 3 -5.64 -5.96 1.83
CA TYR A 3 -6.73 -5.83 2.80
C TYR A 3 -7.83 -6.88 2.59
N ASN A 4 -7.73 -7.70 1.54
CA ASN A 4 -8.60 -8.83 1.29
C ASN A 4 -7.96 -10.13 1.84
N PRO A 5 -8.54 -10.78 2.87
CA PRO A 5 -7.95 -11.98 3.44
C PRO A 5 -7.95 -13.19 2.48
N ASP A 6 -8.75 -13.13 1.41
CA ASP A 6 -8.95 -14.22 0.46
C ASP A 6 -8.14 -14.06 -0.83
N VAL A 7 -7.32 -13.00 -0.98
CA VAL A 7 -6.52 -12.85 -2.20
C VAL A 7 -5.29 -13.75 -2.20
N GLY A 8 -5.23 -14.57 -3.25
CA GLY A 8 -4.18 -15.55 -3.45
C GLY A 8 -4.65 -16.62 -4.42
N GLY A 9 -3.70 -17.35 -4.98
CA GLY A 9 -3.97 -18.49 -5.85
C GLY A 9 -3.17 -19.70 -5.38
N ASN A 10 -3.82 -20.84 -5.22
CA ASN A 10 -3.14 -22.12 -4.95
C ASN A 10 -2.20 -22.11 -3.73
N GLY A 11 -2.60 -21.41 -2.65
CA GLY A 11 -1.79 -21.29 -1.42
C GLY A 11 -0.62 -20.30 -1.51
N GLN A 12 -0.50 -19.54 -2.60
CA GLN A 12 0.52 -18.49 -2.77
C GLN A 12 -0.05 -17.10 -2.48
N PRO A 13 0.75 -16.20 -1.86
CA PRO A 13 0.35 -14.80 -1.68
C PRO A 13 0.06 -14.12 -3.02
N ALA A 14 -0.90 -13.20 -3.04
CA ALA A 14 -1.16 -12.34 -4.20
C ALA A 14 0.03 -11.41 -4.49
N PHE A 15 0.17 -11.00 -5.76
CA PHE A 15 1.03 -9.89 -6.13
C PHE A 15 0.33 -8.57 -5.81
N THR A 16 1.10 -7.59 -5.34
CA THR A 16 0.61 -6.25 -5.04
C THR A 16 1.48 -5.20 -5.72
N ASN A 17 0.90 -4.40 -6.62
CA ASN A 17 1.59 -3.28 -7.27
C ASN A 17 1.05 -1.98 -6.72
N VAL A 18 1.93 -1.12 -6.20
CA VAL A 18 1.52 0.10 -5.48
C VAL A 18 1.91 1.33 -6.28
N PHE A 19 0.94 2.19 -6.52
CA PHE A 19 1.07 3.43 -7.27
C PHE A 19 0.65 4.61 -6.41
N VAL A 20 1.24 5.77 -6.67
CA VAL A 20 0.88 7.05 -6.07
C VAL A 20 0.89 8.11 -7.16
N THR A 21 0.13 9.19 -6.99
CA THR A 21 0.12 10.29 -7.98
C THR A 21 1.52 10.91 -8.12
N PRO A 22 1.97 11.26 -9.35
CA PRO A 22 3.31 11.79 -9.58
C PRO A 22 3.65 13.02 -8.70
N SER A 23 2.70 13.94 -8.54
CA SER A 23 2.91 15.13 -7.69
C SER A 23 3.13 14.79 -6.22
N SER A 24 2.47 13.74 -5.69
CA SER A 24 2.69 13.27 -4.32
C SER A 24 4.03 12.55 -4.19
N TYR A 25 4.45 11.80 -5.22
CA TYR A 25 5.77 11.20 -5.29
C TYR A 25 6.88 12.26 -5.27
N ASP A 26 6.79 13.29 -6.12
CA ASP A 26 7.76 14.39 -6.18
C ASP A 26 7.86 15.13 -4.84
N TYR A 27 6.72 15.38 -4.20
CA TYR A 27 6.68 15.98 -2.86
C TYR A 27 7.37 15.09 -1.82
N PHE A 28 7.17 13.76 -1.90
CA PHE A 28 7.85 12.83 -1.01
C PHE A 28 9.36 12.81 -1.26
N LEU A 29 9.82 12.79 -2.51
CA LEU A 29 11.25 12.88 -2.82
C LEU A 29 11.89 14.14 -2.20
N ALA A 30 11.18 15.27 -2.25
CA ALA A 30 11.66 16.53 -1.68
C ALA A 30 11.67 16.53 -0.14
N SER A 31 10.66 15.95 0.51
CA SER A 31 10.36 16.18 1.93
C SER A 31 10.41 14.94 2.83
N GLY A 32 10.34 13.73 2.27
CA GLY A 32 10.16 12.47 2.98
C GLY A 32 8.77 12.28 3.60
N LYS A 33 7.77 13.09 3.22
CA LYS A 33 6.39 13.07 3.75
C LYS A 33 5.38 13.11 2.62
N TRP A 34 4.13 12.74 2.91
CA TRP A 34 3.06 12.76 1.91
C TRP A 34 2.25 14.06 2.02
N PRO A 35 1.98 14.80 0.92
CA PRO A 35 1.10 15.96 0.97
C PRO A 35 -0.35 15.53 1.26
N ASP A 36 -1.18 16.46 1.74
CA ASP A 36 -2.63 16.21 1.81
C ASP A 36 -3.18 15.88 0.40
N LYS A 37 -4.25 15.09 0.33
CA LYS A 37 -4.83 14.53 -0.90
C LYS A 37 -3.99 13.45 -1.59
N THR A 38 -2.94 12.94 -0.94
CA THR A 38 -2.22 11.77 -1.46
C THR A 38 -3.14 10.56 -1.52
N MET A 39 -3.09 9.84 -2.63
CA MET A 39 -3.79 8.58 -2.84
C MET A 39 -2.80 7.52 -3.28
N PHE A 40 -2.79 6.39 -2.59
CA PHE A 40 -2.15 5.18 -3.08
C PHE A 40 -3.20 4.24 -3.65
N VAL A 41 -2.89 3.67 -4.81
CA VAL A 41 -3.67 2.62 -5.44
C VAL A 41 -2.81 1.37 -5.45
N LEU A 42 -3.28 0.34 -4.77
CA LEU A 42 -2.65 -0.98 -4.74
C LEU A 42 -3.49 -1.91 -5.60
N GLU A 43 -2.91 -2.39 -6.69
CA GLU A 43 -3.52 -3.42 -7.53
C GLU A 43 -3.18 -4.80 -6.99
N GLU A 44 -4.18 -5.67 -6.94
CA GLU A 44 -4.03 -7.04 -6.51
C GLU A 44 -4.13 -8.00 -7.70
N TYR A 45 -3.17 -8.91 -7.82
CA TYR A 45 -3.18 -9.95 -8.86
C TYR A 45 -2.98 -11.34 -8.26
N ARG A 46 -3.68 -12.32 -8.84
CA ARG A 46 -3.44 -13.73 -8.59
C ARG A 46 -1.99 -14.05 -8.93
N SER A 47 -1.33 -14.73 -8.00
CA SER A 47 0.00 -15.30 -8.22
C SER A 47 -0.12 -16.67 -8.87
N THR A 48 0.68 -16.90 -9.91
CA THR A 48 0.85 -18.21 -10.55
C THR A 48 2.33 -18.47 -10.83
N SER A 49 2.66 -19.67 -11.27
CA SER A 49 4.03 -20.11 -11.52
C SER A 49 4.06 -21.21 -12.59
N HIS A 50 5.25 -21.63 -13.04
CA HIS A 50 5.46 -22.76 -13.96
C HIS A 50 4.72 -22.63 -15.32
N GLY A 51 4.49 -21.41 -15.80
CA GLY A 51 3.94 -21.15 -17.12
C GLY A 51 5.00 -20.75 -18.15
N SER A 52 4.84 -21.23 -19.38
CA SER A 52 5.79 -20.98 -20.49
C SER A 52 7.24 -21.31 -20.07
N ILE A 53 8.19 -20.39 -20.29
CA ILE A 53 9.61 -20.55 -19.93
C ILE A 53 9.91 -20.34 -18.44
N ASN A 54 8.92 -19.96 -17.63
CA ASN A 54 9.15 -19.71 -16.21
C ASN A 54 9.34 -21.04 -15.47
N GLN A 55 10.58 -21.34 -15.09
CA GLN A 55 10.94 -22.54 -14.31
C GLN A 55 11.01 -22.27 -12.80
N HIS A 56 11.13 -21.00 -12.39
CA HIS A 56 11.33 -20.60 -10.98
C HIS A 56 10.70 -19.23 -10.68
N GLY A 57 10.15 -19.10 -9.48
CA GLY A 57 9.48 -17.88 -9.02
C GLY A 57 8.00 -17.84 -9.42
N SER A 58 7.38 -16.68 -9.30
CA SER A 58 5.97 -16.47 -9.60
C SER A 58 5.76 -15.27 -10.51
N TYR A 59 4.63 -15.20 -11.19
CA TYR A 59 4.21 -14.07 -12.02
C TYR A 59 2.72 -13.79 -11.87
N GLN A 60 2.30 -12.60 -12.30
CA GLN A 60 0.91 -12.13 -12.23
C GLN A 60 0.03 -12.81 -13.27
N ASP A 61 -1.18 -13.21 -12.86
CA ASP A 61 -2.21 -13.77 -13.72
C ASP A 61 -3.45 -12.86 -13.75
N ALA A 62 -4.51 -13.22 -13.02
CA ALA A 62 -5.77 -12.48 -13.02
C ALA A 62 -5.76 -11.29 -12.04
N PHE A 63 -6.31 -10.14 -12.47
CA PHE A 63 -6.62 -9.02 -11.60
C PHE A 63 -7.71 -9.39 -10.58
N LEU A 64 -7.53 -9.02 -9.31
CA LEU A 64 -8.41 -9.41 -8.20
C LEU A 64 -9.15 -8.24 -7.56
N GLY A 65 -8.64 -7.00 -7.69
CA GLY A 65 -9.24 -5.84 -7.05
C GLY A 65 -8.24 -4.73 -6.80
N LEU A 66 -8.74 -3.65 -6.20
CA LEU A 66 -7.94 -2.54 -5.72
C LEU A 66 -8.13 -2.33 -4.23
N ASP A 67 -7.01 -2.05 -3.58
CA ASP A 67 -6.96 -1.46 -2.25
C ASP A 67 -6.44 -0.03 -2.37
N VAL A 68 -7.20 0.93 -1.84
CA VAL A 68 -6.89 2.36 -1.98
C VAL A 68 -6.81 2.99 -0.60
N GLU A 69 -5.69 3.67 -0.31
CA GLU A 69 -5.55 4.50 0.89
C GLU A 69 -5.43 5.98 0.49
N VAL A 70 -6.20 6.83 1.17
CA VAL A 70 -6.30 8.26 0.86
C VAL A 70 -6.01 9.07 2.11
N LYS A 71 -5.04 9.99 2.01
CA LYS A 71 -4.81 11.05 2.98
C LYS A 71 -5.67 12.25 2.60
N ASP A 72 -6.70 12.56 3.39
CA ASP A 72 -7.54 13.73 3.19
C ASP A 72 -8.05 14.26 4.53
N GLN A 73 -7.34 15.24 5.07
CA GLN A 73 -7.63 15.82 6.39
C GLN A 73 -8.95 16.60 6.43
N SER A 74 -9.44 17.08 5.29
CA SER A 74 -10.72 17.80 5.22
C SER A 74 -11.93 16.87 5.28
N ARG A 75 -11.78 15.63 4.80
CA ARG A 75 -12.85 14.63 4.73
C ARG A 75 -12.82 13.64 5.87
N PHE A 76 -11.64 13.35 6.41
CA PHE A 76 -11.43 12.32 7.43
C PHE A 76 -10.71 12.91 8.65
N PRO A 77 -11.35 12.96 9.82
CA PRO A 77 -10.71 13.43 11.06
C PRO A 77 -9.43 12.66 11.42
N GLU A 78 -9.38 11.37 11.07
CA GLU A 78 -8.25 10.47 11.24
C GLU A 78 -7.17 10.62 10.17
N LYS A 79 -7.35 11.58 9.26
CA LYS A 79 -6.49 11.96 8.12
C LYS A 79 -6.38 10.91 7.02
N TRP A 80 -6.39 9.62 7.36
CA TRP A 80 -6.27 8.50 6.44
C TRP A 80 -7.55 7.68 6.40
N ALA A 81 -7.99 7.33 5.19
CA ALA A 81 -9.13 6.45 4.94
C ALA A 81 -8.76 5.37 3.92
N TYR A 82 -9.43 4.23 4.02
CA TYR A 82 -9.18 3.04 3.21
C TYR A 82 -10.45 2.69 2.44
N PHE A 83 -10.27 2.21 1.21
CA PHE A 83 -11.33 1.83 0.30
C PHE A 83 -10.91 0.52 -0.37
N ALA A 84 -11.86 -0.39 -0.54
CA ALA A 84 -11.64 -1.66 -1.24
C ALA A 84 -12.58 -1.74 -2.44
N PHE A 85 -12.08 -2.19 -3.58
CA PHE A 85 -12.82 -2.39 -4.81
C PHE A 85 -12.63 -3.83 -5.26
N ASP A 86 -13.73 -4.58 -5.37
CA ASP A 86 -13.70 -5.85 -6.10
C ASP A 86 -13.72 -5.59 -7.62
N THR A 87 -13.63 -6.66 -8.41
CA THR A 87 -13.61 -6.59 -9.88
C THR A 87 -14.94 -6.19 -10.52
N THR A 88 -16.01 -6.06 -9.74
CA THR A 88 -17.39 -5.83 -10.22
C THR A 88 -17.94 -4.46 -9.82
N GLN A 89 -17.34 -3.79 -8.84
CA GLN A 89 -17.85 -2.55 -8.29
C GLN A 89 -17.24 -1.31 -8.96
N PRO A 90 -18.07 -0.41 -9.54
CA PRO A 90 -17.58 0.83 -10.16
C PRO A 90 -17.24 1.93 -9.15
N SER A 91 -17.60 1.75 -7.87
CA SER A 91 -17.39 2.75 -6.81
C SER A 91 -17.32 2.08 -5.45
N SER A 92 -16.55 2.66 -4.53
CA SER A 92 -16.44 2.20 -3.14
C SER A 92 -16.57 3.36 -2.14
N GLY A 93 -17.09 3.04 -0.96
CA GLY A 93 -17.13 3.94 0.19
C GLY A 93 -15.94 3.74 1.12
N ALA A 94 -15.62 4.76 1.93
CA ALA A 94 -14.57 4.62 2.94
C ALA A 94 -14.96 3.52 3.94
N LEU A 95 -14.06 2.57 4.18
CA LEU A 95 -14.27 1.47 5.12
C LEU A 95 -14.53 2.03 6.53
N ARG A 96 -15.59 1.53 7.18
CA ARG A 96 -16.04 1.95 8.51
C ARG A 96 -15.95 0.80 9.52
N PRO A 97 -15.82 1.08 10.83
CA PRO A 97 -15.68 2.41 11.44
C PRO A 97 -14.37 3.09 11.06
N ALA A 98 -14.24 4.39 11.37
CA ALA A 98 -12.93 5.03 11.33
C ALA A 98 -11.98 4.33 12.33
N LYS A 99 -10.66 4.37 12.09
CA LYS A 99 -9.66 3.57 12.83
C LYS A 99 -9.95 2.06 12.84
N ASN A 100 -10.43 1.52 11.71
CA ASN A 100 -10.58 0.08 11.52
C ASN A 100 -9.22 -0.67 11.55
N GLY A 101 -9.26 -1.97 11.28
CA GLY A 101 -8.06 -2.82 11.25
C GLY A 101 -6.99 -2.33 10.28
N CYS A 102 -7.35 -1.87 9.08
CA CYS A 102 -6.41 -1.31 8.11
C CYS A 102 -5.70 -0.09 8.69
N TRP A 103 -6.47 0.87 9.20
CA TRP A 103 -5.91 2.09 9.79
C TRP A 103 -4.98 1.77 10.97
N THR A 104 -5.39 0.87 11.87
CA THR A 104 -4.62 0.51 13.06
C THR A 104 -3.30 -0.18 12.70
N CYS A 105 -3.34 -1.14 11.76
CA CYS A 105 -2.14 -1.83 11.30
C CYS A 105 -1.15 -0.86 10.64
N HIS A 106 -1.63 0.02 9.78
CA HIS A 106 -0.79 1.03 9.12
C HIS A 106 -0.20 2.02 10.12
N ASP A 107 -1.01 2.55 11.04
CA ASP A 107 -0.53 3.48 12.06
C ASP A 107 0.52 2.85 13.00
N GLN A 108 0.45 1.53 13.24
CA GLN A 108 1.43 0.85 14.10
C GLN A 108 2.71 0.45 13.36
N SER A 109 2.59 -0.07 12.14
CA SER A 109 3.67 -0.81 11.49
C SER A 109 4.27 -0.14 10.25
N ALA A 110 3.59 0.84 9.66
CA ALA A 110 4.12 1.56 8.50
C ALA A 110 5.27 2.49 8.90
N ALA A 111 6.37 2.49 8.13
CA ALA A 111 7.57 3.26 8.46
C ALA A 111 7.39 4.77 8.32
N VAL A 112 6.57 5.27 7.40
CA VAL A 112 6.31 6.72 7.26
C VAL A 112 4.81 6.98 7.23
N GLU A 113 4.32 7.71 8.22
CA GLU A 113 2.88 7.94 8.43
C GLU A 113 2.11 6.61 8.41
N HIS A 114 1.26 6.39 7.40
CA HIS A 114 0.51 5.16 7.15
C HIS A 114 1.07 4.35 5.96
N SER A 115 2.15 4.78 5.31
CA SER A 115 2.72 4.10 4.14
C SER A 115 3.88 3.18 4.53
N PHE A 116 3.82 1.92 4.09
CA PHE A 116 4.83 0.88 4.36
C PHE A 116 6.11 1.06 3.53
N VAL A 117 6.73 2.25 3.60
CA VAL A 117 7.89 2.61 2.79
C VAL A 117 9.09 1.68 2.99
N GLN A 118 9.13 0.90 4.07
CA GLN A 118 10.14 -0.16 4.26
C GLN A 118 10.15 -1.23 3.17
N PHE A 119 9.07 -1.36 2.39
CA PHE A 119 8.96 -2.28 1.26
C PHE A 119 9.13 -1.59 -0.11
N TYR A 120 9.39 -0.28 -0.13
CA TYR A 120 9.61 0.52 -1.35
C TYR A 120 11.04 1.05 -1.34
N PRO A 121 12.02 0.35 -1.97
CA PRO A 121 13.45 0.63 -1.77
C PRO A 121 13.85 2.08 -1.97
N GLU A 122 13.32 2.73 -3.01
CA GLU A 122 13.62 4.13 -3.31
C GLU A 122 13.02 5.09 -2.28
N LEU A 123 11.78 4.85 -1.85
CA LEU A 123 11.15 5.68 -0.81
C LEU A 123 11.80 5.46 0.56
N LEU A 124 12.25 4.24 0.85
CA LEU A 124 13.00 3.93 2.05
C LEU A 124 14.32 4.72 2.11
N ARG A 125 15.04 4.81 0.99
CA ARG A 125 16.26 5.61 0.87
C ARG A 125 15.99 7.07 1.23
N VAL A 126 14.97 7.67 0.61
CA VAL A 126 14.57 9.05 0.89
C VAL A 126 14.12 9.23 2.35
N ALA A 127 13.34 8.32 2.90
CA ALA A 127 12.87 8.40 4.28
C ALA A 127 14.02 8.36 5.30
N LYS A 128 15.07 7.58 5.04
CA LYS A 128 16.31 7.58 5.82
C LYS A 128 17.04 8.92 5.71
N GLU A 129 17.24 9.43 4.50
CA GLU A 129 17.91 10.71 4.25
C GLU A 129 17.19 11.90 4.89
N LYS A 130 15.86 11.87 4.89
CA LYS A 130 15.01 12.94 5.46
C LYS A 130 14.68 12.74 6.93
N GLY A 131 15.05 11.62 7.52
CA GLY A 131 14.78 11.30 8.93
C GLY A 131 13.28 11.22 9.25
N THR A 132 12.47 10.69 8.33
CA THR A 132 11.00 10.64 8.49
C THR A 132 10.46 9.28 8.94
N ILE A 133 11.34 8.28 9.12
CA ILE A 133 10.96 6.97 9.65
C ILE A 133 10.44 7.11 11.08
N LYS A 134 9.28 6.50 11.36
CA LYS A 134 8.65 6.48 12.67
C LYS A 134 9.55 5.75 13.67
N PRO A 135 9.78 6.33 14.87
CA PRO A 135 10.64 5.71 15.89
C PRO A 135 10.19 4.32 16.35
N SER A 136 8.89 4.02 16.23
CA SER A 136 8.30 2.73 16.61
C SER A 136 8.59 1.60 15.61
N VAL A 137 9.12 1.92 14.42
CA VAL A 137 9.38 0.92 13.37
C VAL A 137 10.86 0.56 13.36
N HIS A 138 11.14 -0.70 13.67
CA HIS A 138 12.47 -1.27 13.58
C HIS A 138 12.71 -1.79 12.16
N LEU A 139 13.65 -1.17 11.45
CA LEU A 139 14.15 -1.67 10.18
C LEU A 139 15.36 -2.56 10.46
N GLU A 140 15.27 -3.84 10.13
CA GLU A 140 16.44 -4.71 10.23
C GLU A 140 17.56 -4.16 9.32
N THR A 141 18.72 -3.91 9.90
CA THR A 141 19.96 -3.73 9.14
C THR A 141 20.42 -5.11 8.69
N LYS A 142 20.19 -5.45 7.43
CA LYS A 142 20.87 -6.59 6.79
C LYS A 142 22.37 -6.33 6.72
#